data_AF-A0A7S0Q5A7-F1
#
_entry.id   AF-A0A7S0Q5A7-F1
#
_cell.length_a   1.000
_cell.length_b   1.000
_cell.length_c   1.000
_cell.angle_alpha   90.00
_cell.angle_beta   90.00
_cell.angle_gamma   90.00
#
_symmetry.space_group_name_H-M   'P 1'
#
loop_
_entity.id
_entity.type
_entity.pdbx_description
1 polymer ?
#
loop_
_entity_poly.entity_id
_entity_poly.type
_entity_poly.pdbx_seq_one_letter_code
_entity_poly.pdbx_strand_id
1 'polypeptide(L)'
;AIDEPCASRVAAKRARTFYEVLRRFSDLATKLIDHQEHTTSSRGADAFLAFSRHKEATGVERAFLCGALALPENSMRYFPSTATSHLINVLQVQKKLEATIKETAPPRLLELIRAAFIYSPELTELRDTLRSELDLKQLRRSTSAMHCWELMTEHLDKLEQLQLLVLADVNKRMADVAGEAGSGEQNLLGDIIGKAIAVHAAS
;
A
#
# COMPACT_ATOMS: atom_id res chain seq x y z
N ALA A 1 -38.68 -5.27 25.08
CA ALA A 1 -37.23 -5.59 25.04
C ALA A 1 -37.05 -7.00 24.47
N ILE A 2 -37.19 -7.15 23.16
CA ILE A 2 -36.95 -8.40 22.42
C ILE A 2 -36.43 -7.97 21.04
N ASP A 3 -35.12 -7.70 20.91
CA ASP A 3 -34.48 -7.48 19.59
C ASP A 3 -32.94 -7.58 19.59
N GLU A 4 -32.29 -7.64 20.76
CA GLU A 4 -30.82 -7.68 20.88
C GLU A 4 -30.07 -8.92 20.29
N PRO A 5 -30.64 -10.14 20.18
CA PRO A 5 -29.88 -11.29 19.68
C PRO A 5 -29.54 -11.19 18.18
N CYS A 6 -30.38 -10.52 17.39
CA CYS A 6 -30.22 -10.42 15.94
C CYS A 6 -29.14 -9.41 15.56
N ALA A 7 -29.20 -8.21 16.15
CA ALA A 7 -28.23 -7.15 15.88
C ALA A 7 -26.80 -7.53 16.26
N SER A 8 -26.61 -8.21 17.39
CA SER A 8 -25.32 -8.72 17.87
C SER A 8 -24.71 -9.75 16.89
N ARG A 9 -25.52 -10.68 16.39
CA ARG A 9 -25.08 -11.69 15.41
C ARG A 9 -24.72 -11.07 14.06
N VAL A 10 -25.51 -10.10 13.59
CA VAL A 10 -25.24 -9.38 12.34
C VAL A 10 -23.95 -8.57 12.44
N ALA A 11 -23.74 -7.83 13.54
CA ALA A 11 -22.51 -7.08 13.81
C ALA A 11 -21.28 -8.00 13.82
N ALA A 12 -21.36 -9.12 14.54
CA ALA A 12 -20.28 -10.10 14.61
C ALA A 12 -19.95 -10.70 13.24
N LYS A 13 -20.96 -11.06 12.46
CA LYS A 13 -20.79 -11.58 11.10
C LYS A 13 -20.09 -10.56 10.20
N ARG A 14 -20.57 -9.30 10.19
CA ARG A 14 -19.98 -8.23 9.37
C ARG A 14 -18.52 -7.97 9.71
N ALA A 15 -18.19 -7.86 10.99
CA ALA A 15 -16.81 -7.62 11.44
C ALA A 15 -15.86 -8.76 11.00
N ARG A 16 -16.26 -10.02 11.18
CA ARG A 16 -15.47 -11.18 10.77
C ARG A 16 -15.33 -11.26 9.25
N THR A 17 -16.42 -11.12 8.51
CA THR A 17 -16.40 -11.14 7.04
C THR A 17 -15.51 -10.03 6.49
N PHE A 18 -15.62 -8.80 7.01
CA PHE A 18 -14.74 -7.70 6.63
C PHE A 18 -13.25 -8.08 6.80
N TYR A 19 -12.88 -8.54 8.00
CA TYR A 19 -11.48 -8.87 8.27
C TYR A 19 -10.96 -10.04 7.43
N GLU A 20 -11.79 -11.06 7.21
CA GLU A 20 -11.42 -12.20 6.35
C GLU A 20 -11.18 -11.77 4.90
N VAL A 21 -12.02 -10.88 4.36
CA VAL A 21 -11.87 -10.33 3.01
C VAL A 21 -10.58 -9.52 2.94
N LEU A 22 -10.37 -8.59 3.88
CA LEU A 22 -9.15 -7.79 3.97
C LEU A 22 -7.89 -8.66 3.97
N ARG A 23 -7.86 -9.67 4.84
CA ARG A 23 -6.71 -10.57 4.97
C ARG A 23 -6.44 -11.33 3.68
N ARG A 24 -7.47 -11.88 3.04
CA ARG A 24 -7.31 -12.64 1.78
C ARG A 24 -6.84 -11.76 0.62
N PHE A 25 -7.33 -10.52 0.52
CA PHE A 25 -6.85 -9.59 -0.50
C PHE A 25 -5.39 -9.19 -0.25
N SER A 26 -5.02 -8.88 0.99
CA SER A 26 -3.63 -8.57 1.35
C SER A 26 -2.69 -9.74 1.09
N ASP A 27 -3.09 -10.98 1.41
CA ASP A 27 -2.31 -12.19 1.11
C ASP A 27 -2.09 -12.35 -0.41
N LEU A 28 -3.11 -12.05 -1.22
CA LEU A 28 -3.04 -12.15 -2.68
C LEU A 28 -2.12 -11.08 -3.27
N ALA A 29 -2.27 -9.82 -2.84
CA ALA A 29 -1.46 -8.71 -3.30
C ALA A 29 0.02 -8.91 -2.98
N THR A 30 0.33 -9.38 -1.76
CA THR A 30 1.70 -9.71 -1.34
C THR A 30 2.31 -10.77 -2.26
N LYS A 31 1.58 -11.85 -2.57
CA LYS A 31 2.04 -12.91 -3.49
C LYS A 31 2.31 -12.39 -4.90
N LEU A 32 1.51 -11.44 -5.40
CA LEU A 32 1.72 -10.84 -6.71
C LEU A 32 3.01 -10.02 -6.76
N ILE A 33 3.30 -9.26 -5.69
CA ILE A 33 4.54 -8.48 -5.58
C ILE A 33 5.75 -9.41 -5.44
N ASP A 34 5.66 -10.45 -4.62
CA ASP A 34 6.75 -11.42 -4.44
C ASP A 34 7.05 -12.19 -5.75
N HIS A 35 6.05 -12.40 -6.62
CA HIS A 35 6.29 -13.00 -7.93
C HIS A 35 7.14 -12.12 -8.86
N GLN A 36 7.12 -10.79 -8.67
CA GLN A 36 7.94 -9.84 -9.43
C GLN A 36 9.41 -9.82 -8.97
N GLU A 37 9.74 -10.40 -7.81
CA GLU A 37 11.11 -10.43 -7.26
C GLU A 37 12.07 -11.32 -8.07
N HIS A 38 11.56 -12.20 -8.93
CA HIS A 38 12.36 -13.21 -9.62
C HIS A 38 12.94 -12.81 -10.98
N THR A 39 12.71 -11.60 -11.48
CA THR A 39 13.04 -11.27 -12.88
C THR A 39 14.28 -10.40 -13.10
N THR A 40 14.84 -9.72 -12.08
CA THR A 40 16.00 -8.82 -12.28
C THR A 40 16.75 -8.54 -10.98
N SER A 41 18.05 -8.89 -10.92
CA SER A 41 18.92 -8.57 -9.77
C SER A 41 19.62 -7.22 -9.99
N SER A 42 19.02 -6.13 -9.54
CA SER A 42 19.67 -4.83 -9.50
C SER A 42 19.20 -4.02 -8.29
N ARG A 43 20.08 -3.17 -7.73
CA ARG A 43 19.71 -2.28 -6.61
C ARG A 43 18.51 -1.38 -6.92
N GLY A 44 18.29 -1.03 -8.19
CA GLY A 44 17.13 -0.26 -8.62
C GLY A 44 15.84 -1.08 -8.59
N ALA A 45 15.91 -2.35 -9.01
CA ALA A 45 14.79 -3.29 -8.91
C ALA A 45 14.44 -3.61 -7.45
N ASP A 46 15.44 -3.81 -6.59
CA ASP A 46 15.22 -4.06 -5.15
C ASP A 46 14.53 -2.87 -4.47
N ALA A 47 14.99 -1.64 -4.77
CA ALA A 47 14.38 -0.42 -4.26
C ALA A 47 12.94 -0.22 -4.79
N PHE A 48 12.70 -0.54 -6.07
CA PHE A 48 11.35 -0.52 -6.65
C PHE A 48 10.42 -1.54 -5.98
N LEU A 49 10.89 -2.76 -5.74
CA LEU A 49 10.12 -3.80 -5.04
C LEU A 49 9.83 -3.38 -3.60
N ALA A 50 10.82 -2.84 -2.88
CA ALA A 50 10.62 -2.31 -1.54
C ALA A 50 9.59 -1.17 -1.52
N PHE A 51 9.63 -0.27 -2.51
CA PHE A 51 8.63 0.80 -2.69
C PHE A 51 7.23 0.24 -2.98
N SER A 52 7.14 -0.78 -3.83
CA SER A 52 5.89 -1.47 -4.17
C SER A 52 5.26 -2.13 -2.93
N ARG A 53 6.09 -2.83 -2.13
CA ARG A 53 5.69 -3.41 -0.84
C ARG A 53 5.25 -2.33 0.15
N HIS A 54 5.90 -1.16 0.15
CA HIS A 54 5.54 -0.05 1.04
C HIS A 54 4.16 0.50 0.69
N LYS A 55 3.91 0.78 -0.59
CA LYS A 55 2.59 1.22 -1.10
C LYS A 55 1.50 0.21 -0.77
N GLU A 56 1.74 -1.09 -0.97
CA GLU A 56 0.76 -2.13 -0.63
C GLU A 56 0.46 -2.14 0.88
N ALA A 57 1.49 -2.09 1.74
CA ALA A 57 1.27 -2.03 3.18
C ALA A 57 0.47 -0.79 3.61
N THR A 58 0.68 0.36 2.95
CA THR A 58 -0.16 1.56 3.11
C THR A 58 -1.61 1.33 2.64
N GLY A 59 -1.80 0.58 1.56
CA GLY A 59 -3.10 0.15 1.06
C GLY A 59 -3.86 -0.71 2.07
N VAL A 60 -3.16 -1.65 2.71
CA VAL A 60 -3.71 -2.49 3.79
C VAL A 60 -4.07 -1.64 5.01
N GLU A 61 -3.23 -0.68 5.41
CA GLU A 61 -3.55 0.28 6.48
C GLU A 61 -4.85 1.03 6.17
N ARG A 62 -4.99 1.59 4.96
CA ARG A 62 -6.23 2.27 4.53
C ARG A 62 -7.43 1.36 4.66
N ALA A 63 -7.36 0.16 4.06
CA ALA A 63 -8.48 -0.77 4.03
C ALA A 63 -8.90 -1.21 5.44
N PHE A 64 -7.93 -1.45 6.32
CA PHE A 64 -8.18 -1.75 7.73
C PHE A 64 -8.90 -0.58 8.42
N LEU A 65 -8.33 0.63 8.38
CA LEU A 65 -8.85 1.80 9.08
C LEU A 65 -10.24 2.20 8.58
N CYS A 66 -10.41 2.34 7.27
CA CYS A 66 -11.68 2.76 6.68
C CYS A 66 -12.77 1.72 6.97
N GLY A 67 -12.45 0.43 6.88
CA GLY A 67 -13.42 -0.62 7.19
C GLY A 67 -13.75 -0.70 8.69
N ALA A 68 -12.77 -0.54 9.57
CA ALA A 68 -13.00 -0.48 11.01
C ALA A 68 -13.86 0.74 11.41
N LEU A 69 -13.63 1.90 10.80
CA LEU A 69 -14.42 3.12 11.03
C LEU A 69 -15.83 3.02 10.44
N ALA A 70 -16.00 2.36 9.29
CA ALA A 70 -17.30 2.17 8.65
C ALA A 70 -18.20 1.17 9.39
N LEU A 71 -17.63 0.26 10.17
CA LEU A 71 -18.40 -0.68 10.98
C LEU A 71 -19.06 0.02 12.19
N PRO A 72 -20.26 -0.41 12.61
CA PRO A 72 -20.88 0.06 13.84
C PRO A 72 -19.92 -0.11 15.03
N GLU A 73 -19.93 0.82 15.98
CA GLU A 73 -18.91 0.88 17.06
C GLU A 73 -18.87 -0.40 17.90
N ASN A 74 -20.05 -0.94 18.20
CA ASN A 74 -20.22 -2.20 18.90
C ASN A 74 -19.74 -3.43 18.12
N SER A 75 -19.40 -3.30 16.82
CA SER A 75 -18.90 -4.39 15.99
C SER A 75 -17.41 -4.68 16.24
N MET A 76 -16.66 -3.69 16.74
CA MET A 76 -15.22 -3.79 16.95
C MET A 76 -14.82 -4.90 17.93
N ARG A 77 -15.66 -5.16 18.94
CA ARG A 77 -15.44 -6.23 19.93
C ARG A 77 -15.48 -7.65 19.32
N TYR A 78 -15.96 -7.79 18.09
CA TYR A 78 -16.03 -9.07 17.38
C TYR A 78 -14.90 -9.26 16.37
N PHE A 79 -13.97 -8.31 16.28
CA PHE A 79 -12.74 -8.52 15.51
C PHE A 79 -12.00 -9.74 16.09
N PRO A 80 -11.41 -10.58 15.25
CA PRO A 80 -10.53 -11.62 15.75
C PRO A 80 -9.33 -10.97 16.45
N SER A 81 -8.79 -11.63 17.47
CA SER A 81 -7.63 -11.14 18.23
C SER A 81 -6.42 -10.85 17.33
N THR A 82 -6.31 -11.54 16.20
CA THR A 82 -5.25 -11.33 15.21
C THR A 82 -5.38 -10.03 14.43
N ALA A 83 -6.53 -9.36 14.43
CA ALA A 83 -6.75 -8.14 13.65
C ALA A 83 -5.88 -6.97 14.11
N THR A 84 -5.78 -6.76 15.42
CA THR A 84 -4.90 -5.73 15.98
C THR A 84 -3.43 -6.06 15.71
N SER A 85 -3.01 -7.31 15.90
CA SER A 85 -1.65 -7.75 15.57
C SER A 85 -1.32 -7.56 14.10
N HIS A 86 -2.29 -7.79 13.20
CA HIS A 86 -2.13 -7.56 11.77
C HIS A 86 -1.89 -6.08 11.48
N LEU A 87 -2.69 -5.17 12.06
CA LEU A 87 -2.47 -3.73 11.89
C LEU A 87 -1.08 -3.30 12.39
N ILE A 88 -0.67 -3.78 13.58
CA ILE A 88 0.67 -3.49 14.13
C ILE A 88 1.76 -3.96 13.17
N ASN A 89 1.65 -5.18 12.65
CA ASN A 89 2.59 -5.70 11.66
C ASN A 89 2.65 -4.84 10.41
N VAL A 90 1.51 -4.38 9.89
CA VAL A 90 1.46 -3.49 8.71
C VAL A 90 2.23 -2.19 8.98
N LEU A 91 2.02 -1.56 10.14
CA LEU A 91 2.72 -0.33 10.51
C LEU A 91 4.24 -0.56 10.67
N GLN A 92 4.65 -1.68 11.26
CA GLN A 92 6.05 -2.05 11.41
C GLN A 92 6.71 -2.35 10.06
N VAL A 93 6.02 -3.07 9.16
CA VAL A 93 6.48 -3.35 7.81
C VAL A 93 6.69 -2.07 7.02
N GLN A 94 5.74 -1.13 7.07
CA GLN A 94 5.90 0.17 6.41
C GLN A 94 7.14 0.91 6.89
N LYS A 95 7.36 0.99 8.20
CA LYS A 95 8.55 1.65 8.78
C LYS A 95 9.84 0.97 8.36
N LYS A 96 9.87 -0.37 8.35
CA LYS A 96 11.02 -1.14 7.91
C LYS A 96 11.33 -0.88 6.44
N LEU A 97 10.31 -0.94 5.57
CA LEU A 97 10.47 -0.71 4.13
C LEU A 97 10.92 0.72 3.84
N GLU A 98 10.36 1.72 4.53
CA GLU A 98 10.81 3.11 4.41
C GLU A 98 12.30 3.26 4.75
N ALA A 99 12.76 2.66 5.86
CA ALA A 99 14.17 2.67 6.22
C ALA A 99 15.03 1.97 5.15
N THR A 100 14.62 0.78 4.71
CA THR A 100 15.32 0.03 3.65
C THR A 100 15.43 0.84 2.36
N ILE A 101 14.35 1.48 1.91
CA ILE A 101 14.37 2.33 0.71
C ILE A 101 15.36 3.49 0.89
N LYS A 102 15.31 4.20 2.03
CA LYS A 102 16.20 5.33 2.32
C LYS A 102 17.67 4.93 2.37
N GLU A 103 17.98 3.74 2.87
CA GLU A 103 19.34 3.22 3.01
C GLU A 103 19.89 2.62 1.70
N THR A 104 19.05 1.98 0.90
CA THR A 104 19.52 1.12 -0.21
C THR A 104 19.28 1.70 -1.59
N ALA A 105 18.30 2.61 -1.75
CA ALA A 105 17.95 3.16 -3.05
C ALA A 105 19.11 4.00 -3.64
N PRO A 106 19.39 3.86 -4.95
CA PRO A 106 20.27 4.78 -5.66
C PRO A 106 19.82 6.24 -5.45
N PRO A 107 20.75 7.21 -5.29
CA PRO A 107 20.41 8.60 -4.96
C PRO A 107 19.35 9.23 -5.87
N ARG A 108 19.44 8.97 -7.18
CA ARG A 108 18.46 9.48 -8.14
C ARG A 108 17.06 8.89 -7.94
N LEU A 109 16.95 7.60 -7.63
CA LEU A 109 15.67 6.97 -7.31
C LEU A 109 15.13 7.51 -5.99
N LEU A 110 15.99 7.70 -5.00
CA LEU A 110 15.62 8.29 -3.73
C LEU A 110 15.06 9.72 -3.90
N GLU A 111 15.68 10.53 -4.77
CA GLU A 111 15.17 11.87 -5.09
C GLU A 111 13.79 11.83 -5.76
N LEU A 112 13.53 10.86 -6.64
CA LEU A 112 12.20 10.69 -7.25
C LEU A 112 11.14 10.37 -6.20
N ILE A 113 11.45 9.45 -5.27
CA ILE A 113 10.47 8.96 -4.29
C ILE A 113 10.49 9.68 -2.95
N ARG A 114 11.35 10.68 -2.74
CA ARG A 114 11.44 11.40 -1.46
C ARG A 114 10.09 11.94 -0.98
N ALA A 115 9.26 12.38 -1.93
CA ALA A 115 7.94 12.92 -1.68
C ALA A 115 7.00 11.86 -1.07
N ALA A 116 7.22 10.57 -1.32
CA ALA A 116 6.44 9.48 -0.73
C ALA A 116 6.44 9.51 0.80
N PHE A 117 7.53 9.97 1.42
CA PHE A 117 7.69 9.98 2.87
C PHE A 117 7.23 11.29 3.53
N ILE A 118 6.66 12.19 2.75
CA ILE A 118 6.08 13.46 3.23
C ILE A 118 4.56 13.28 3.23
N TYR A 119 3.96 13.32 4.41
CA TYR A 119 2.51 13.23 4.60
C TYR A 119 1.91 14.64 4.68
N SER A 120 0.62 14.78 4.38
CA SER A 120 -0.10 16.00 4.72
C SER A 120 -0.16 16.16 6.25
N PRO A 121 -0.34 17.38 6.79
CA PRO A 121 -0.47 17.59 8.23
C PRO A 121 -1.58 16.72 8.85
N GLU A 122 -2.75 16.67 8.20
CA GLU A 122 -3.89 15.86 8.66
C GLU A 122 -3.58 14.35 8.65
N LEU A 123 -2.94 13.85 7.59
CA LEU A 123 -2.53 12.45 7.55
C LEU A 123 -1.45 12.14 8.59
N THR A 124 -0.57 13.10 8.89
CA THR A 124 0.42 12.95 9.96
C THR A 124 -0.28 12.80 11.31
N GLU A 125 -1.20 13.69 11.64
CA GLU A 125 -1.97 13.64 12.89
C GLU A 125 -2.79 12.36 13.04
N LEU A 126 -3.45 11.92 11.95
CA LEU A 126 -4.19 10.66 11.91
C LEU A 126 -3.28 9.47 12.25
N ARG A 127 -2.09 9.43 11.65
CA ARG A 127 -1.13 8.33 11.84
C ARG A 127 -0.44 8.39 13.20
N ASP A 128 -0.19 9.57 13.73
CA ASP A 128 0.38 9.75 15.07
C ASP A 128 -0.61 9.29 16.14
N THR A 129 -1.89 9.65 16.01
CA THR A 129 -2.98 9.16 16.87
C THR A 129 -3.07 7.63 16.84
N LEU A 130 -2.99 7.05 15.64
CA LEU A 130 -3.01 5.59 15.48
C LEU A 130 -1.82 4.91 16.14
N ARG A 131 -0.62 5.50 16.03
CA ARG A 131 0.63 4.90 16.54
C ARG A 131 0.80 5.06 18.04
N SER A 132 0.32 6.15 18.64
CA SER A 132 0.45 6.41 20.08
C SER A 132 -0.47 5.52 20.90
N GLU A 133 -1.72 5.37 20.47
CA GLU A 133 -2.77 4.77 21.31
C GLU A 133 -3.34 3.48 20.72
N LEU A 134 -3.17 3.22 19.41
CA LEU A 134 -3.86 2.14 18.68
C LEU A 134 -5.36 2.08 19.00
N ASP A 135 -5.95 3.22 19.37
CA ASP A 135 -7.33 3.31 19.83
C ASP A 135 -8.24 3.75 18.68
N LEU A 136 -8.86 2.75 18.04
CA LEU A 136 -9.83 2.97 16.97
C LEU A 136 -11.09 3.71 17.45
N LYS A 137 -11.39 3.73 18.75
CA LYS A 137 -12.50 4.54 19.30
C LYS A 137 -12.14 6.01 19.35
N GLN A 138 -10.91 6.33 19.78
CA GLN A 138 -10.41 7.70 19.75
C GLN A 138 -10.34 8.20 18.31
N LEU A 139 -9.81 7.39 17.39
CA LEU A 139 -9.75 7.72 15.96
C LEU A 139 -11.14 8.01 15.38
N ARG A 140 -12.17 7.25 15.77
CA ARG A 140 -13.56 7.48 15.34
C ARG A 140 -14.14 8.82 15.83
N ARG A 141 -13.61 9.39 16.90
CA ARG A 141 -14.04 10.70 17.40
C ARG A 141 -13.38 11.85 16.64
N SER A 142 -12.19 11.64 16.09
CA SER A 142 -11.45 12.66 15.35
C SER A 142 -11.70 12.63 13.85
N THR A 143 -12.04 11.47 13.26
CA THR A 143 -12.27 11.35 11.81
C THR A 143 -13.41 10.40 11.44
N SER A 144 -14.00 10.64 10.27
CA SER A 144 -14.99 9.75 9.67
C SER A 144 -14.33 8.70 8.78
N ALA A 145 -15.04 7.60 8.50
CA ALA A 145 -14.56 6.58 7.57
C ALA A 145 -14.32 7.14 6.16
N MET A 146 -15.19 8.04 5.69
CA MET A 146 -15.06 8.66 4.36
C MET A 146 -13.87 9.61 4.29
N HIS A 147 -13.70 10.46 5.30
CA HIS A 147 -12.58 11.38 5.34
C HIS A 147 -11.24 10.65 5.47
N CYS A 148 -11.17 9.60 6.30
CA CYS A 148 -10.01 8.71 6.36
C CYS A 148 -9.73 8.05 4.99
N TRP A 149 -10.77 7.63 4.28
CA TRP A 149 -10.64 7.09 2.93
C TRP A 149 -10.06 8.10 1.95
N GLU A 150 -10.57 9.34 1.93
CA GLU A 150 -10.08 10.41 1.06
C GLU A 150 -8.60 10.71 1.31
N LEU A 151 -8.21 10.99 2.56
CA LEU A 151 -6.82 11.30 2.93
C LEU A 151 -5.84 10.20 2.55
N MET A 152 -6.19 8.94 2.86
CA MET A 152 -5.33 7.80 2.55
C MET A 152 -5.30 7.49 1.06
N THR A 153 -6.40 7.76 0.32
CA THR A 153 -6.46 7.57 -1.13
C THR A 153 -5.61 8.60 -1.84
N GLU A 154 -5.70 9.88 -1.47
CA GLU A 154 -4.82 10.94 -2.00
C GLU A 154 -3.35 10.55 -1.84
N HIS A 155 -2.99 10.02 -0.67
CA HIS A 155 -1.63 9.55 -0.43
C HIS A 155 -1.26 8.32 -1.29
N LEU A 156 -2.14 7.34 -1.44
CA LEU A 156 -1.90 6.17 -2.30
C LEU A 156 -1.79 6.52 -3.78
N ASP A 157 -2.59 7.47 -4.26
CA ASP A 157 -2.53 7.97 -5.63
C ASP A 157 -1.17 8.66 -5.87
N LYS A 158 -0.69 9.42 -4.88
CA LYS A 158 0.67 9.97 -4.91
C LYS A 158 1.72 8.85 -4.97
N LEU A 159 1.60 7.82 -4.15
CA LEU A 159 2.52 6.67 -4.18
C LEU A 159 2.49 5.95 -5.53
N GLU A 160 1.32 5.82 -6.15
CA GLU A 160 1.19 5.20 -7.48
C GLU A 160 1.92 6.02 -8.55
N GLN A 161 1.69 7.34 -8.59
CA GLN A 161 2.38 8.21 -9.55
C GLN A 161 3.90 8.11 -9.40
N LEU A 162 4.40 8.08 -8.16
CA LEU A 162 5.83 7.90 -7.89
C LEU A 162 6.33 6.52 -8.32
N GLN A 163 5.54 5.46 -8.11
CA GLN A 163 5.88 4.10 -8.54
C GLN A 163 6.06 4.03 -10.06
N LEU A 164 5.16 4.64 -10.82
CA LEU A 164 5.24 4.71 -12.28
C LEU A 164 6.49 5.47 -12.75
N LEU A 165 6.87 6.57 -12.08
CA LEU A 165 8.09 7.31 -12.39
C LEU A 165 9.36 6.49 -12.13
N VAL A 166 9.40 5.74 -11.02
CA VAL A 166 10.52 4.84 -10.73
C VAL A 166 10.61 3.73 -11.76
N LEU A 167 9.48 3.12 -12.11
CA LEU A 167 9.43 2.06 -13.11
C LEU A 167 9.98 2.56 -14.46
N ALA A 168 9.59 3.77 -14.88
CA ALA A 168 10.11 4.38 -16.09
C ALA A 168 11.63 4.62 -16.03
N ASP A 169 12.17 5.09 -14.90
CA ASP A 169 13.63 5.29 -14.73
C ASP A 169 14.40 3.96 -14.75
N VAL A 170 13.89 2.93 -14.04
CA VAL A 170 14.50 1.60 -14.01
C VAL A 170 14.51 0.98 -15.40
N ASN A 171 13.39 1.04 -16.13
CA ASN A 171 13.29 0.51 -17.49
C ASN A 171 14.22 1.23 -18.47
N LYS A 172 14.30 2.57 -18.40
CA LYS A 172 15.22 3.34 -19.24
C LYS A 172 16.66 2.90 -19.04
N ARG A 173 17.09 2.72 -17.78
CA ARG A 173 18.46 2.28 -17.47
C ARG A 173 18.75 0.86 -17.97
N MET A 174 17.78 -0.04 -17.84
CA MET A 174 17.93 -1.39 -18.38
C MET A 174 18.09 -1.36 -19.91
N ALA A 175 17.33 -0.49 -20.60
CA ALA A 175 17.47 -0.28 -22.03
C ALA A 175 18.82 0.36 -22.42
N ASP A 176 19.29 1.36 -21.65
CA ASP A 176 20.59 2.00 -21.88
C ASP A 176 21.75 0.99 -21.73
N VAL A 177 21.71 0.15 -20.68
CA VAL A 177 22.70 -0.92 -20.45
C VAL A 177 22.65 -1.99 -21.54
N ALA A 178 21.45 -2.35 -22.02
CA ALA A 178 21.30 -3.30 -23.13
C ALA A 178 21.74 -2.72 -24.48
N GLY A 179 21.53 -1.41 -24.71
CA GLY A 179 21.94 -0.70 -25.91
C GLY A 179 23.45 -0.49 -26.01
N GLU A 180 24.13 -0.32 -24.88
CA GLU A 180 25.60 -0.30 -24.81
C GLU A 180 26.21 -1.70 -24.99
N ALA A 181 25.47 -2.77 -24.65
CA ALA A 181 25.91 -4.16 -24.77
C ALA A 181 25.54 -4.84 -26.11
N GLY A 182 24.67 -4.23 -26.93
CA GLY A 182 24.05 -4.92 -28.07
C GLY A 182 23.72 -4.02 -29.26
N SER A 183 24.70 -3.78 -30.12
CA SER A 183 24.45 -3.59 -31.55
C SER A 183 23.92 -4.91 -32.13
N GLY A 184 22.62 -5.14 -32.05
CA GLY A 184 21.92 -6.22 -32.74
C GLY A 184 21.20 -7.21 -31.82
N GLU A 185 19.96 -6.91 -31.45
CA GLU A 185 18.78 -7.79 -31.65
C GLU A 185 17.53 -7.13 -31.05
N GLN A 186 16.44 -7.17 -31.81
CA GLN A 186 15.19 -6.46 -31.53
C GLN A 186 14.48 -7.00 -30.29
N ASN A 187 14.24 -6.13 -29.30
CA ASN A 187 13.66 -6.48 -28.00
C ASN A 187 12.13 -6.41 -28.03
N LEU A 188 11.48 -7.55 -28.32
CA LEU A 188 10.03 -7.76 -28.38
C LEU A 188 9.28 -7.35 -27.09
N LEU A 189 9.98 -7.32 -25.94
CA LEU A 189 9.42 -6.93 -24.64
C LEU A 189 9.17 -5.41 -24.53
N GLY A 190 9.99 -4.59 -25.19
CA GLY A 190 9.83 -3.14 -25.20
C GLY A 190 8.55 -2.72 -25.93
N ASP A 191 8.22 -3.44 -27.01
CA ASP A 191 7.03 -3.18 -27.83
C ASP A 191 5.72 -3.57 -27.14
N ILE A 192 5.74 -4.61 -26.30
CA ILE A 192 4.55 -5.06 -25.56
C ILE A 192 4.20 -4.05 -24.44
N ILE A 193 5.20 -3.52 -23.75
CA ILE A 193 4.99 -2.58 -22.64
C ILE A 193 4.74 -1.16 -23.14
N GLY A 194 5.40 -0.73 -24.23
CA GLY A 194 5.11 0.55 -24.89
C GLY A 194 3.66 0.68 -25.34
N LYS A 195 3.06 -0.43 -25.82
CA LYS A 195 1.62 -0.48 -26.15
C LYS A 195 0.72 -0.36 -24.92
N ALA A 196 1.10 -0.94 -23.78
CA ALA A 196 0.30 -0.85 -22.54
C ALA A 196 0.26 0.60 -21.98
N ILE A 197 1.37 1.33 -22.07
CA ILE A 197 1.46 2.73 -21.63
C ILE A 197 0.68 3.66 -22.57
N ALA A 198 0.74 3.43 -23.88
CA ALA A 198 0.01 4.23 -24.87
C ALA A 198 -1.53 4.09 -24.75
N VAL A 199 -2.03 2.90 -24.37
CA VAL A 199 -3.46 2.65 -24.15
C VAL A 199 -3.99 3.41 -22.92
N HIS A 200 -3.16 3.62 -21.90
CA HIS A 200 -3.55 4.35 -20.69
C HIS A 200 -3.45 5.87 -20.80
N ALA A 201 -2.59 6.40 -21.68
CA ALA A 201 -2.49 7.83 -21.96
C ALA A 201 -3.59 8.36 -22.92
N ALA A 202 -4.35 7.46 -23.55
CA ALA A 202 -5.41 7.79 -24.51
C ALA A 202 -6.83 7.58 -23.96
N SER A 203 -6.98 7.30 -22.66
CA SER A 203 -8.26 7.19 -21.95
C SER A 203 -8.40 8.33 -20.95
#